data_AF-A0A2P7S5E4-F1
#
_entry.id   AF-A0A2P7S5E4-F1
#
_cell.length_a   1.000
_cell.length_b   1.000
_cell.length_c   1.000
_cell.angle_alpha   90.00
_cell.angle_beta   90.00
_cell.angle_gamma   90.00
#
_symmetry.space_group_name_H-M   'P 1'
#
loop_
_entity.id
_entity.type
_entity.pdbx_description
1 polymer ?
#
loop_
_entity_poly.entity_id
_entity_poly.type
_entity_poly.pdbx_seq_one_letter_code
_entity_poly.pdbx_strand_id
1 'polypeptide(L)'
;MWKTSRQATAAQKTEARRRARAALESMTDEENAAITAAALADPDAQPVDELFARNKGGRPRKDVVKKQIALRLDPEVIERFKADGPGWQSRMSEILRKAVGL
;
A
#
# COMPACT_ATOMS: atom_id res chain seq x y z
N MET A 1 18.81 -0.69 14.27
CA MET A 1 17.44 -0.89 14.79
C MET A 1 16.44 -0.60 13.68
N TRP A 2 16.09 -1.58 12.85
CA TRP A 2 15.14 -1.42 11.74
C TRP A 2 13.76 -1.87 12.24
N LYS A 3 12.72 -1.05 12.02
CA LYS A 3 11.35 -1.39 12.42
C LYS A 3 10.84 -2.47 11.48
N THR A 4 10.75 -3.71 11.96
CA THR A 4 10.12 -4.83 11.24
C THR A 4 8.65 -4.49 10.99
N SER A 5 8.28 -4.31 9.73
CA SER A 5 6.87 -4.22 9.35
C SER A 5 6.18 -5.52 9.74
N ARG A 6 5.28 -5.47 10.73
CA ARG A 6 4.47 -6.62 11.14
C ARG A 6 3.46 -6.90 10.03
N GLN A 7 3.81 -7.79 9.11
CA GLN A 7 2.84 -8.34 8.19
C GLN A 7 1.95 -9.33 8.94
N ALA A 8 0.63 -9.21 8.77
CA ALA A 8 -0.32 -10.15 9.35
C ALA A 8 -0.09 -11.56 8.77
N THR A 9 -0.10 -12.56 9.65
CA THR A 9 0.05 -13.97 9.27
C THR A 9 -1.14 -14.47 8.46
N ALA A 10 -0.99 -15.59 7.76
CA ALA A 10 -2.08 -16.20 7.00
C ALA A 10 -3.30 -16.49 7.90
N ALA A 11 -3.08 -16.98 9.12
CA ALA A 11 -4.14 -17.23 10.11
C ALA A 11 -4.86 -15.94 10.53
N GLN A 12 -4.11 -14.85 10.79
CA GLN A 12 -4.69 -13.54 11.12
C GLN A 12 -5.54 -12.98 9.96
N LYS A 13 -5.12 -13.20 8.71
CA LYS A 13 -5.91 -12.80 7.53
C LYS A 13 -7.18 -13.63 7.37
N THR A 14 -7.13 -14.94 7.60
CA THR A 14 -8.30 -15.83 7.53
C THR A 14 -9.33 -15.46 8.59
N GLU A 15 -8.88 -15.20 9.82
CA GLU A 15 -9.75 -14.76 10.91
C GLU A 15 -10.41 -13.40 10.61
N ALA A 16 -9.63 -12.44 10.12
CA ALA A 16 -10.16 -11.14 9.71
C ALA A 16 -11.24 -11.27 8.63
N ARG A 17 -11.05 -12.17 7.65
CA ARG A 17 -12.04 -12.45 6.61
C ARG A 17 -13.30 -13.10 7.16
N ARG A 18 -13.16 -14.06 8.08
CA ARG A 18 -14.30 -14.69 8.76
C ARG A 18 -15.13 -13.65 9.52
N ARG A 19 -14.47 -12.80 10.29
CA ARG A 19 -15.13 -11.71 11.03
C ARG A 19 -15.83 -10.72 10.10
N ALA A 20 -15.18 -10.32 9.02
CA ALA A 20 -15.78 -9.42 8.02
C ALA A 20 -17.01 -10.05 7.36
N ARG A 21 -16.95 -11.36 7.05
CA ARG A 21 -18.07 -12.10 6.49
C ARG A 21 -19.23 -12.24 7.47
N ALA A 22 -18.96 -12.60 8.71
CA ALA A 22 -19.99 -12.69 9.76
C ALA A 22 -20.67 -11.34 10.01
N ALA A 23 -19.89 -10.24 9.98
CA ALA A 23 -20.44 -8.89 10.07
C ALA A 23 -21.36 -8.57 8.88
N LEU A 24 -20.93 -8.90 7.66
CA LEU A 24 -21.75 -8.71 6.45
C LEU A 24 -23.05 -9.52 6.51
N GLU A 25 -22.97 -10.79 6.95
CA GLU A 25 -24.14 -11.67 7.10
C GLU A 25 -25.11 -11.20 8.21
N SER A 26 -24.63 -10.40 9.17
CA SER A 26 -25.48 -9.78 10.19
C SER A 26 -26.15 -8.47 9.77
N MET A 27 -25.76 -7.87 8.63
CA MET A 27 -26.37 -6.63 8.14
C MET A 27 -27.74 -6.94 7.53
N THR A 28 -28.79 -6.33 8.06
CA THR A 28 -30.15 -6.50 7.51
C THR A 28 -30.37 -5.61 6.29
N ASP A 29 -31.24 -6.04 5.40
CA ASP A 29 -31.60 -5.26 4.21
C ASP A 29 -32.36 -3.99 4.61
N GLU A 30 -33.16 -4.07 5.68
CA GLU A 30 -33.91 -2.94 6.23
C GLU A 30 -32.98 -1.86 6.79
N GLU A 31 -31.96 -2.21 7.57
CA GLU A 31 -30.97 -1.25 8.07
C GLU A 31 -30.18 -0.63 6.92
N ASN A 32 -29.78 -1.43 5.93
CA ASN A 32 -29.10 -0.92 4.73
C ASN A 32 -29.97 0.08 3.95
N ALA A 33 -31.26 -0.21 3.79
CA ALA A 33 -32.21 0.68 3.13
C ALA A 33 -32.40 1.98 3.92
N ALA A 34 -32.52 1.91 5.25
CA ALA A 34 -32.65 3.08 6.11
C ALA A 34 -31.40 3.98 6.06
N ILE A 35 -30.20 3.40 6.09
CA ILE A 35 -28.93 4.14 5.94
C ILE A 35 -28.85 4.82 4.57
N THR A 36 -29.23 4.11 3.51
CA THR A 36 -29.24 4.64 2.14
C THR A 36 -30.23 5.79 1.98
N ALA A 37 -31.44 5.64 2.52
CA ALA A 37 -32.46 6.68 2.48
C ALA A 37 -32.02 7.93 3.27
N ALA A 38 -31.42 7.76 4.44
CA ALA A 38 -30.88 8.86 5.23
C ALA A 38 -29.76 9.61 4.48
N ALA A 39 -28.85 8.88 3.83
CA ALA A 39 -27.78 9.49 3.03
C ALA A 39 -28.31 10.28 1.82
N LEU A 40 -29.37 9.80 1.17
CA LEU A 40 -30.00 10.52 0.04
C LEU A 40 -30.82 11.73 0.46
N ALA A 41 -31.35 11.73 1.69
CA ALA A 41 -32.13 12.84 2.24
C ALA A 41 -31.25 13.98 2.78
N ASP A 42 -29.96 13.74 3.03
CA ASP A 42 -29.01 14.71 3.56
C ASP A 42 -28.59 15.73 2.48
N PRO A 43 -28.89 17.03 2.62
CA PRO A 43 -28.48 18.07 1.68
C PRO A 43 -26.96 18.25 1.57
N ASP A 44 -26.20 17.89 2.61
CA ASP A 44 -24.74 17.98 2.64
C ASP A 44 -24.07 16.76 2.01
N ALA A 45 -24.82 15.66 1.78
CA ALA A 45 -24.36 14.47 1.10
C ALA A 45 -24.38 14.65 -0.43
N GLN A 46 -23.47 15.47 -0.94
CA GLN A 46 -23.35 15.69 -2.39
C GLN A 46 -22.98 14.39 -3.11
N PRO A 47 -23.70 14.02 -4.19
CA PRO A 47 -23.33 12.87 -5.00
C PRO A 47 -21.95 13.09 -5.62
N VAL A 48 -21.04 12.13 -5.41
CA VAL A 48 -19.74 12.14 -6.10
C VAL A 48 -19.98 12.00 -7.60
N ASP A 49 -19.36 12.86 -8.40
CA ASP A 49 -19.44 12.74 -9.86
C ASP A 49 -18.71 11.46 -10.35
N GLU A 50 -19.02 11.03 -11.58
CA GLU A 50 -18.40 9.82 -12.17
C GLU A 50 -16.87 9.91 -12.22
N LEU A 51 -16.32 11.14 -12.30
CA LEU A 51 -14.90 11.41 -12.29
C LEU A 51 -14.27 11.13 -10.93
N PHE A 52 -14.87 11.57 -9.82
CA PHE A 52 -14.44 11.26 -8.47
C PHE A 52 -14.59 9.77 -8.15
N ALA A 53 -15.68 9.13 -8.58
CA ALA A 53 -15.88 7.69 -8.38
C ALA A 53 -14.82 6.83 -9.09
N ARG A 54 -14.34 7.27 -10.26
CA ARG A 54 -13.23 6.63 -10.99
C ARG A 54 -11.87 6.92 -10.38
N ASN A 55 -11.71 8.06 -9.73
CA ASN A 55 -10.47 8.45 -9.09
C ASN A 55 -10.35 7.71 -7.75
N LYS A 56 -9.90 6.45 -7.78
CA LYS A 56 -9.64 5.63 -6.58
C LYS A 56 -8.61 6.20 -5.60
N GLY A 57 -8.13 7.43 -5.84
CA GLY A 57 -7.06 8.07 -5.09
C GLY A 57 -5.72 7.36 -5.31
N GLY A 58 -4.64 8.12 -5.13
CA GLY A 58 -3.27 7.60 -5.16
C GLY A 58 -2.49 8.00 -6.41
N ARG A 59 -1.15 7.95 -6.26
CA ARG A 59 -0.21 8.22 -7.35
C ARG A 59 -0.47 7.21 -8.49
N PRO A 60 -0.45 7.65 -9.77
CA PRO A 60 -0.50 6.73 -10.89
C PRO A 60 0.50 5.58 -10.68
N ARG A 61 0.04 4.34 -10.91
CA ARG A 61 0.90 3.17 -10.83
C ARG A 61 2.00 3.34 -11.88
N LYS A 62 3.26 3.23 -11.47
CA LYS A 62 4.39 3.19 -12.41
C LYS A 62 4.41 1.82 -13.07
N ASP A 63 4.58 1.78 -14.39
CA ASP A 63 4.69 0.53 -15.16
C ASP A 63 5.93 -0.28 -14.73
N VAL A 64 7.02 0.41 -14.41
CA VAL A 64 8.25 -0.20 -13.90
C VAL A 64 8.55 0.32 -12.50
N VAL A 65 8.51 -0.57 -11.53
CA VAL A 65 8.85 -0.28 -10.12
C VAL A 65 10.16 -0.96 -9.73
N LYS A 66 10.94 -0.29 -8.86
CA LYS A 66 12.11 -0.91 -8.23
C LYS A 66 11.63 -2.08 -7.36
N LYS A 67 12.25 -3.24 -7.49
CA LYS A 67 11.96 -4.39 -6.63
C LYS A 67 12.73 -4.26 -5.32
N GLN A 68 12.03 -4.30 -4.19
CA GLN A 68 12.66 -4.40 -2.89
C GLN A 68 13.08 -5.85 -2.64
N ILE A 69 14.37 -6.10 -2.52
CA ILE A 69 14.93 -7.43 -2.21
C ILE A 69 15.73 -7.37 -0.91
N ALA A 70 15.78 -8.50 -0.19
CA ALA A 70 16.68 -8.66 0.95
C ALA A 70 18.03 -9.17 0.44
N LEU A 71 19.00 -8.26 0.29
CA LEU A 71 20.36 -8.56 -0.14
C LEU A 71 21.32 -8.36 1.03
N ARG A 72 22.22 -9.33 1.25
CA ARG A 72 23.33 -9.18 2.19
C ARG A 72 24.56 -8.72 1.42
N LEU A 73 25.19 -7.66 1.90
CA LEU A 73 26.40 -7.07 1.33
C LEU A 73 27.44 -6.97 2.44
N ASP A 74 28.70 -6.87 2.04
CA ASP A 74 29.80 -6.59 2.95
C ASP A 74 29.55 -5.25 3.70
N PRO A 75 29.73 -5.20 5.03
CA PRO A 75 29.64 -3.96 5.79
C PRO A 75 30.50 -2.82 5.23
N GLU A 76 31.72 -3.09 4.77
CA GLU A 76 32.64 -2.05 4.27
C GLU A 76 32.09 -1.36 3.01
N VAL A 77 31.45 -2.14 2.13
CA VAL A 77 30.81 -1.62 0.92
C VAL A 77 29.66 -0.69 1.30
N ILE A 78 28.83 -1.08 2.26
CA ILE A 78 27.70 -0.26 2.73
C ILE A 78 28.20 1.05 3.33
N GLU A 79 29.20 0.98 4.21
CA GLU A 79 29.74 2.17 4.88
C GLU A 79 30.40 3.13 3.87
N ARG A 80 31.12 2.60 2.87
CA ARG A 80 31.68 3.42 1.79
C ARG A 80 30.59 4.18 1.04
N PHE A 81 29.50 3.53 0.67
CA PHE A 81 28.41 4.20 -0.03
C PHE A 81 27.71 5.24 0.86
N LYS A 82 27.46 4.92 2.14
CA LYS A 82 26.85 5.85 3.09
C LYS A 82 27.70 7.10 3.33
N ALA A 83 29.03 6.98 3.30
CA ALA A 83 29.95 8.09 3.46
C ALA A 83 29.76 9.18 2.40
N ASP A 84 29.30 8.82 1.20
CA ASP A 84 28.95 9.77 0.12
C ASP A 84 27.67 10.58 0.42
N GLY A 85 27.01 10.35 1.56
CA GLY A 85 25.86 11.12 2.02
C GLY A 85 24.52 10.71 1.40
N PRO A 86 23.50 11.60 1.42
CA PRO A 86 22.16 11.31 0.91
C PRO A 86 22.17 10.78 -0.53
N GLY A 87 21.27 9.85 -0.83
CA GLY A 87 21.14 9.26 -2.16
C GLY A 87 22.12 8.12 -2.46
N TRP A 88 22.88 7.63 -1.48
CA TRP A 88 23.84 6.54 -1.67
C TRP A 88 23.24 5.25 -2.25
N GLN A 89 22.00 4.92 -1.90
CA GLN A 89 21.29 3.76 -2.47
C GLN A 89 21.01 3.94 -3.97
N SER A 90 20.70 5.17 -4.41
CA SER A 90 20.53 5.47 -5.82
C SER A 90 21.85 5.37 -6.56
N ARG A 91 22.95 5.92 -6.02
CA ARG A 91 24.30 5.77 -6.60
C ARG A 91 24.71 4.30 -6.71
N MET A 92 24.48 3.52 -5.66
CA MET A 92 24.73 2.08 -5.66
C MET A 92 23.93 1.38 -6.77
N SER A 93 22.64 1.72 -6.92
CA SER A 93 21.79 1.17 -7.98
C SER A 93 22.31 1.50 -9.38
N GLU A 94 22.83 2.71 -9.62
CA GLU A 94 23.41 3.10 -10.91
C GLU A 94 24.70 2.32 -11.22
N ILE A 95 25.54 2.08 -10.21
CA ILE A 95 26.75 1.26 -10.39
C ILE A 95 26.39 -0.19 -10.69
N LEU A 96 25.40 -0.75 -9.98
CA LEU A 96 24.94 -2.11 -10.24
C LEU A 96 24.37 -2.26 -11.65
N ARG A 97 23.64 -1.26 -12.16
CA ARG A 97 23.16 -1.21 -13.54
C ARG A 97 24.32 -1.25 -14.53
N LYS A 98 25.28 -0.34 -14.38
CA LYS A 98 26.48 -0.28 -15.22
C LYS A 98 27.26 -1.60 -15.22
N ALA A 99 27.42 -2.23 -14.06
CA ALA A 99 28.14 -3.49 -13.92
C ALA A 99 27.50 -4.67 -14.68
N VAL A 100 26.18 -4.62 -14.91
CA VAL A 100 25.45 -5.64 -15.69
C VAL A 100 25.10 -5.18 -17.10
N GLY A 101 25.59 -4.01 -17.53
CA GLY A 101 25.35 -3.46 -18.87
C GLY A 101 23.95 -2.83 -19.07
N LEU A 102 23.34 -2.31 -18.00
CA LEU A 102 22.06 -1.59 -17.99
C LEU A 102 22.19 -0.08 -17.77
#